data_AF-A0A8T4W3F5-F1
#
_entry.id   AF-A0A8T4W3F5-F1
#
_cell.length_a   1.000
_cell.length_b   1.000
_cell.length_c   1.000
_cell.angle_alpha   90.00
_cell.angle_beta   90.00
_cell.angle_gamma   90.00
#
_symmetry.space_group_name_H-M   'P 1'
#
loop_
_entity.id
_entity.type
_entity.pdbx_description
1 polymer ?
#
loop_
_entity_poly.entity_id
_entity_poly.type
_entity_poly.pdbx_seq_one_letter_code
_entity_poly.pdbx_strand_id
1 'polypeptide(L)'
;PMNWYGRTKVLGERAIETFADGAFPAHLYLKSNLYGEHEIGDRTVTKGTVINFFVDRVFAEEPITVYEPGTQARNYIHVKDVANAYVRSAERLLEQLDRGETGTWTYEIASSEDPSVKEVGELVQSIAAEQGIETDVELVENPRGNETLVSEFAVDTSKAKAELGWEPTHTVEETVRELLEKRSD
;
A
#
# COMPACT_ATOMS: atom_id res chain seq x y z
N PRO A 1 1.13 18.70 5.03
CA PRO A 1 2.10 17.59 5.17
C PRO A 1 2.79 17.58 6.54
N MET A 2 2.79 16.43 7.23
CA MET A 2 3.22 16.29 8.63
C MET A 2 4.73 16.06 8.81
N ASN A 3 5.46 15.64 7.76
CA ASN A 3 6.90 15.38 7.81
C ASN A 3 7.60 15.83 6.50
N TRP A 4 8.93 15.79 6.49
CA TRP A 4 9.74 16.18 5.33
C TRP A 4 9.45 15.34 4.09
N TYR A 5 9.28 14.03 4.25
CA TYR A 5 8.93 13.14 3.14
C TYR A 5 7.61 13.54 2.48
N GLY A 6 6.55 13.81 3.25
CA GLY A 6 5.28 14.27 2.72
C GLY A 6 5.37 15.65 2.07
N ARG A 7 6.24 16.54 2.57
CA ARG A 7 6.50 17.83 1.93
C ARG A 7 7.14 17.67 0.55
N THR A 8 8.09 16.74 0.38
CA THR A 8 8.70 16.51 -0.93
C THR A 8 7.72 15.94 -1.95
N LYS A 9 6.73 15.14 -1.53
CA LYS A 9 5.65 14.66 -2.41
C LYS A 9 4.75 15.78 -2.92
N VAL A 10 4.28 16.66 -2.03
CA VAL A 10 3.47 17.83 -2.42
C VAL A 10 4.25 18.79 -3.34
N LEU A 11 5.55 18.95 -3.11
CA LEU A 11 6.39 19.74 -4.03
C LEU A 11 6.49 19.08 -5.42
N GLY A 12 6.62 17.76 -5.48
CA GLY A 12 6.62 17.01 -6.73
C GLY A 12 5.30 17.10 -7.49
N GLU A 13 4.17 16.97 -6.78
CA GLU A 13 2.82 17.15 -7.35
C GLU A 13 2.69 18.53 -8.01
N ARG A 14 3.01 19.60 -7.28
CA ARG A 14 2.95 20.98 -7.81
C ARG A 14 3.87 21.24 -8.99
N ALA A 15 5.05 20.61 -8.99
CA ALA A 15 5.97 20.72 -10.12
C ALA A 15 5.35 20.07 -11.37
N ILE A 16 4.75 18.87 -11.24
CA ILE A 16 4.09 18.18 -12.34
C ILE A 16 2.87 18.97 -12.83
N GLU A 17 2.04 19.49 -11.93
CA GLU A 17 0.90 20.37 -12.27
C GLU A 17 1.36 21.55 -13.14
N THR A 18 2.45 22.20 -12.73
CA THR A 18 3.00 23.35 -13.47
C THR A 18 3.53 22.96 -14.85
N PHE A 19 4.19 21.82 -14.99
CA PHE A 19 4.73 21.37 -16.27
C PHE A 19 3.68 20.82 -17.22
N ALA A 20 2.62 20.19 -16.70
CA ALA A 20 1.57 19.57 -17.49
C ALA A 20 0.58 20.61 -18.05
N ASP A 21 0.39 21.73 -17.36
CA ASP A 21 -0.54 22.79 -17.77
C ASP A 21 -0.23 23.31 -19.18
N GLY A 22 -1.19 23.11 -20.10
CA GLY A 22 -1.07 23.47 -21.51
C GLY A 22 0.00 22.70 -22.30
N ALA A 23 0.62 21.66 -21.74
CA ALA A 23 1.74 20.96 -22.38
C ALA A 23 1.45 19.48 -22.67
N PHE A 24 1.08 18.69 -21.66
CA PHE A 24 0.84 17.24 -21.79
C PHE A 24 -0.10 16.76 -20.69
N PRO A 25 -0.81 15.63 -20.89
CA PRO A 25 -1.58 15.03 -19.81
C PRO A 25 -0.64 14.32 -18.84
N ALA A 26 -0.93 14.38 -17.54
CA ALA A 26 -0.17 13.70 -16.51
C ALA A 26 -1.08 13.10 -15.43
N HIS A 27 -0.77 11.89 -14.98
CA HIS A 27 -1.51 11.23 -13.90
C HIS A 27 -0.70 11.24 -12.60
N LEU A 28 -1.31 11.71 -11.52
CA LEU A 28 -0.75 11.74 -10.17
C LEU A 28 -1.36 10.60 -9.36
N TYR A 29 -0.53 9.74 -8.76
CA TYR A 29 -1.01 8.60 -7.97
C TYR A 29 -0.79 8.82 -6.47
N LEU A 30 -1.88 8.92 -5.72
CA LEU A 30 -1.87 8.94 -4.27
C LEU A 30 -2.06 7.52 -3.75
N LYS A 31 -0.96 6.86 -3.41
CA LYS A 31 -0.94 5.43 -3.05
C LYS A 31 -0.97 5.24 -1.53
N SER A 32 -1.81 4.30 -1.10
CA SER A 32 -1.82 3.77 0.26
C SER A 32 -0.59 2.89 0.57
N ASN A 33 -0.55 2.28 1.76
CA ASN A 33 0.59 1.50 2.23
C ASN A 33 0.67 0.17 1.48
N LEU A 34 1.74 -0.02 0.71
CA LEU A 34 1.90 -1.21 -0.11
C LEU A 34 2.16 -2.46 0.74
N TYR A 35 1.68 -3.60 0.28
CA TYR A 35 2.07 -4.92 0.77
C TYR A 35 2.09 -5.96 -0.36
N GLY A 36 2.57 -7.16 -0.02
CA GLY A 36 2.67 -8.30 -0.93
C GLY A 36 3.97 -8.31 -1.72
N GLU A 37 4.07 -9.26 -2.64
CA GLU A 37 5.26 -9.51 -3.43
C GLU A 37 4.92 -9.90 -4.87
N HIS A 38 5.94 -9.93 -5.72
CA HIS A 38 5.81 -10.37 -7.09
C HIS A 38 7.03 -11.17 -7.53
N GLU A 39 6.81 -12.26 -8.27
CA GLU A 39 7.86 -13.11 -8.81
C GLU A 39 8.15 -12.74 -10.26
N ILE A 40 9.44 -12.60 -10.57
CA ILE A 40 9.95 -12.39 -11.93
C ILE A 40 11.00 -13.46 -12.19
N GLY A 41 10.60 -14.54 -12.86
CA GLY A 41 11.45 -15.72 -13.02
C GLY A 41 11.72 -16.35 -11.65
N ASP A 42 13.00 -16.47 -11.29
CA ASP A 42 13.48 -17.00 -10.01
C ASP A 42 13.63 -15.91 -8.92
N ARG A 43 13.30 -14.66 -9.22
CA ARG A 43 13.48 -13.54 -8.30
C ARG A 43 12.16 -13.07 -7.69
N THR A 44 12.07 -13.10 -6.38
CA THR A 44 11.01 -12.43 -5.62
C THR A 44 11.35 -10.95 -5.41
N VAL A 45 10.45 -10.07 -5.85
CA VAL A 45 10.50 -8.63 -5.64
C VAL A 45 9.56 -8.28 -4.49
N THR A 46 10.12 -7.76 -3.41
CA THR A 46 9.40 -7.42 -2.19
C THR A 46 9.97 -6.13 -1.58
N LYS A 47 9.27 -5.57 -0.60
CA LYS A 47 9.69 -4.40 0.17
C LYS A 47 9.36 -4.67 1.63
N GLY A 48 10.24 -4.26 2.55
CA GLY A 48 9.99 -4.32 4.00
C GLY A 48 8.93 -3.32 4.45
N THR A 49 7.71 -3.47 3.96
CA THR A 49 6.51 -2.79 4.47
C THR A 49 5.94 -3.59 5.64
N VAL A 50 5.01 -3.01 6.40
CA VAL A 50 4.62 -3.56 7.71
C VAL A 50 4.09 -4.99 7.65
N ILE A 51 3.23 -5.31 6.68
CA ILE A 51 2.67 -6.67 6.50
C ILE A 51 3.79 -7.65 6.14
N ASN A 52 4.59 -7.34 5.13
CA ASN A 52 5.70 -8.19 4.71
C ASN A 52 6.72 -8.40 5.85
N PHE A 53 7.00 -7.35 6.62
CA PHE A 53 7.87 -7.39 7.78
C PHE A 53 7.32 -8.29 8.90
N PHE A 54 6.00 -8.26 9.16
CA PHE A 54 5.38 -9.16 10.14
C PHE A 54 5.45 -10.62 9.69
N VAL A 55 5.21 -10.90 8.41
CA VAL A 55 5.39 -12.24 7.86
C VAL A 55 6.86 -12.68 7.95
N ASP A 56 7.81 -11.81 7.62
CA ASP A 56 9.24 -12.12 7.74
C ASP A 56 9.63 -12.46 9.19
N ARG A 57 9.01 -11.80 10.19
CA ARG A 57 9.24 -12.06 11.61
C ARG A 57 8.78 -13.45 12.04
N VAL A 58 7.64 -13.93 11.54
CA VAL A 58 7.15 -15.29 11.79
C VAL A 58 8.21 -16.33 11.39
N PHE A 59 8.80 -16.21 10.21
CA PHE A 59 9.83 -17.15 9.73
C PHE A 59 11.20 -16.96 10.38
N ALA A 60 11.45 -15.79 10.97
CA ALA A 60 12.64 -15.55 11.77
C ALA A 60 12.51 -16.07 13.21
N GLU A 61 11.37 -16.63 13.59
CA GLU A 61 11.05 -17.01 14.98
C GLU A 61 11.22 -15.82 15.95
N GLU A 62 10.93 -14.62 15.45
CA GLU A 62 11.01 -13.36 16.20
C GLU A 62 9.59 -12.80 16.43
N PRO A 63 9.34 -12.11 17.55
CA PRO A 63 8.03 -11.52 17.80
C PRO A 63 7.66 -10.48 16.74
N ILE A 64 6.37 -10.41 16.43
CA ILE A 64 5.78 -9.35 15.61
C ILE A 64 5.79 -8.06 16.43
N THR A 65 6.67 -7.12 16.09
CA THR A 65 6.79 -5.86 16.85
C THR A 65 5.95 -4.74 16.25
N VAL A 66 4.93 -4.31 16.99
CA VAL A 66 4.02 -3.22 16.65
C VAL A 66 4.44 -1.97 17.41
N TYR A 67 4.67 -0.85 16.71
CA TYR A 67 4.98 0.41 17.38
C TYR A 67 3.75 0.96 18.13
N GLU A 68 3.96 1.35 19.40
CA GLU A 68 2.94 1.98 20.23
C GLU A 68 2.31 3.22 19.56
N PRO A 69 0.98 3.43 19.72
CA PRO A 69 0.04 2.63 20.50
C PRO A 69 -0.49 1.38 19.77
N GLY A 70 -0.12 1.18 18.50
CA GLY A 70 -0.60 0.09 17.63
C GLY A 70 -2.01 0.31 17.04
N THR A 71 -2.80 1.19 17.65
CA THR A 71 -4.19 1.49 17.26
C THR A 71 -4.32 2.42 16.05
N GLN A 72 -3.21 2.91 15.51
CA GLN A 72 -3.22 3.78 14.34
C GLN A 72 -3.66 3.01 13.09
N ALA A 73 -4.82 3.38 12.54
CA ALA A 73 -5.36 2.85 11.29
C ALA A 73 -4.54 3.29 10.08
N ARG A 74 -4.39 2.40 9.11
CA ARG A 74 -3.70 2.65 7.85
C ARG A 74 -4.43 1.95 6.74
N ASN A 75 -4.61 2.62 5.61
CA ASN A 75 -5.07 1.94 4.41
C ASN A 75 -3.93 1.14 3.76
N TYR A 76 -4.24 -0.08 3.32
CA TYR A 76 -3.30 -1.00 2.69
C TYR A 76 -3.68 -1.30 1.24
N ILE A 77 -2.71 -1.49 0.36
CA ILE A 77 -2.95 -1.85 -1.04
C ILE A 77 -1.93 -2.85 -1.54
N HIS A 78 -2.40 -3.92 -2.19
CA HIS A 78 -1.52 -4.94 -2.72
C HIS A 78 -0.69 -4.41 -3.91
N VAL A 79 0.57 -4.83 -4.01
CA VAL A 79 1.50 -4.36 -5.05
C VAL A 79 1.01 -4.66 -6.47
N LYS A 80 0.33 -5.80 -6.68
CA LYS A 80 -0.21 -6.16 -8.00
C LYS A 80 -1.40 -5.28 -8.38
N ASP A 81 -2.21 -4.83 -7.42
CA ASP A 81 -3.32 -3.91 -7.69
C ASP A 81 -2.80 -2.51 -8.06
N VAL A 82 -1.71 -2.06 -7.43
CA VAL A 82 -1.01 -0.83 -7.83
C VAL A 82 -0.45 -0.96 -9.26
N ALA A 83 0.15 -2.11 -9.60
CA ALA A 83 0.66 -2.35 -10.95
C ALA A 83 -0.48 -2.31 -11.99
N ASN A 84 -1.62 -2.94 -11.70
CA ASN A 84 -2.81 -2.87 -12.55
C ASN A 84 -3.30 -1.44 -12.75
N ALA A 85 -3.34 -0.61 -11.69
CA ALA A 85 -3.68 0.81 -11.81
C ALA A 85 -2.77 1.54 -12.80
N TYR A 86 -1.47 1.24 -12.81
CA TYR A 86 -0.51 1.87 -13.70
C TYR A 86 -0.74 1.48 -15.16
N VAL A 87 -1.10 0.22 -15.43
CA VAL A 87 -1.45 -0.24 -16.79
C VAL A 87 -2.68 0.50 -17.30
N ARG A 88 -3.78 0.48 -16.54
CA ARG A 88 -5.04 1.16 -16.89
C ARG A 88 -4.84 2.65 -17.12
N SER A 89 -4.07 3.25 -16.22
CA SER A 89 -3.72 4.66 -16.27
C SER A 89 -2.88 5.02 -17.50
N ALA A 90 -1.93 4.18 -17.89
CA ALA A 90 -1.12 4.39 -19.10
C ALA A 90 -1.97 4.29 -20.38
N GLU A 91 -2.87 3.32 -20.45
CA GLU A 91 -3.84 3.20 -21.56
C GLU A 91 -4.68 4.48 -21.69
N ARG A 92 -5.26 4.94 -20.59
CA ARG A 92 -6.04 6.19 -20.55
C ARG A 92 -5.19 7.39 -20.95
N LEU A 93 -3.94 7.49 -20.48
CA LEU A 93 -3.04 8.60 -20.77
C LEU A 93 -2.70 8.70 -22.26
N LEU A 94 -2.54 7.56 -22.95
CA LEU A 94 -2.36 7.53 -24.41
C LEU A 94 -3.57 8.12 -25.13
N GLU A 95 -4.78 7.77 -24.72
CA GLU A 95 -5.99 8.35 -25.30
C GLU A 95 -6.12 9.86 -25.04
N GLN A 96 -5.69 10.34 -23.86
CA GLN A 96 -5.66 11.79 -23.57
C GLN A 96 -4.70 12.52 -24.49
N LEU A 97 -3.53 11.94 -24.70
CA LEU A 97 -2.51 12.50 -25.57
C LEU A 97 -3.02 12.59 -27.01
N ASP A 98 -3.67 11.54 -27.51
CA ASP A 98 -4.27 11.53 -28.86
C ASP A 98 -5.37 12.59 -29.02
N ARG A 99 -6.09 12.92 -27.94
CA ARG A 99 -7.11 13.98 -27.91
C ARG A 99 -6.54 15.38 -27.64
N GLY A 100 -5.24 15.51 -27.42
CA GLY A 100 -4.60 16.78 -27.08
C GLY A 100 -5.03 17.33 -25.72
N GLU A 101 -5.47 16.48 -24.80
CA GLU A 101 -5.75 16.87 -23.42
C GLU A 101 -4.44 17.26 -22.71
N THR A 102 -4.49 18.28 -21.86
CA THR A 102 -3.33 18.74 -21.07
C THR A 102 -3.76 18.97 -19.63
N GLY A 103 -2.80 18.98 -18.71
CA GLY A 103 -3.03 19.11 -17.26
C GLY A 103 -2.94 17.80 -16.51
N THR A 104 -3.44 17.77 -15.27
CA THR A 104 -3.25 16.65 -14.35
C THR A 104 -4.54 15.99 -13.91
N TRP A 105 -4.51 14.66 -13.78
CA TRP A 105 -5.54 13.85 -13.12
C TRP A 105 -4.95 13.13 -11.93
N THR A 106 -5.47 13.43 -10.74
CA THR A 106 -5.11 12.72 -9.52
C THR A 106 -6.00 11.51 -9.31
N TYR A 107 -5.39 10.39 -8.94
CA TYR A 107 -6.05 9.13 -8.61
C TYR A 107 -5.53 8.58 -7.28
N GLU A 108 -6.45 8.39 -6.35
CA GLU A 108 -6.26 7.62 -5.12
C GLU A 108 -6.21 6.13 -5.45
N ILE A 109 -5.12 5.47 -5.08
CA ILE A 109 -4.86 4.05 -5.30
C ILE A 109 -4.74 3.38 -3.92
N ALA A 110 -5.88 2.85 -3.47
CA ALA A 110 -6.12 2.36 -2.13
C ALA A 110 -7.09 1.16 -2.17
N SER A 111 -7.20 0.41 -1.07
CA SER A 111 -8.25 -0.59 -0.91
C SER A 111 -9.36 -0.08 0.02
N SER A 112 -10.37 -0.90 0.28
CA SER A 112 -11.33 -0.66 1.37
C SER A 112 -10.81 -1.10 2.75
N GLU A 113 -9.60 -1.68 2.82
CA GLU A 113 -9.02 -2.20 4.06
C GLU A 113 -8.14 -1.14 4.74
N ASP A 114 -8.57 -0.71 5.92
CA ASP A 114 -7.84 0.22 6.77
C ASP A 114 -7.60 -0.22 8.23
N PRO A 115 -7.29 -1.50 8.52
CA PRO A 115 -7.05 -1.95 9.89
C PRO A 115 -5.91 -1.20 10.57
N SER A 116 -5.93 -1.19 11.89
CA SER A 116 -4.81 -0.75 12.71
C SER A 116 -3.59 -1.65 12.52
N VAL A 117 -2.41 -1.11 12.79
CA VAL A 117 -1.16 -1.89 12.71
C VAL A 117 -1.20 -3.09 13.65
N LYS A 118 -1.83 -2.93 14.82
CA LYS A 118 -2.03 -4.03 15.77
C LYS A 118 -2.93 -5.13 15.22
N GLU A 119 -4.08 -4.77 14.64
CA GLU A 119 -4.99 -5.75 14.03
C GLU A 119 -4.32 -6.53 12.90
N VAL A 120 -3.46 -5.89 12.10
CA VAL A 120 -2.65 -6.57 11.09
C VAL A 120 -1.66 -7.56 11.73
N GLY A 121 -1.02 -7.19 12.84
CA GLY A 121 -0.13 -8.10 13.57
C GLY A 121 -0.87 -9.31 14.15
N GLU A 122 -2.05 -9.09 14.74
CA GLU A 122 -2.93 -10.14 15.28
C GLU A 122 -3.46 -11.06 14.16
N LEU A 123 -3.77 -10.52 12.99
CA LEU A 123 -4.16 -11.31 11.81
C LEU A 123 -3.02 -12.25 11.36
N VAL A 124 -1.80 -11.72 11.24
CA VAL A 124 -0.62 -12.53 10.88
C VAL A 124 -0.37 -13.61 11.92
N GLN A 125 -0.44 -13.28 13.22
CA GLN A 125 -0.32 -14.25 14.31
C GLN A 125 -1.37 -15.35 14.22
N SER A 126 -2.64 -14.99 13.99
CA SER A 126 -3.75 -15.95 13.88
C SER A 126 -3.53 -16.93 12.74
N ILE A 127 -3.15 -16.45 11.55
CA ILE A 127 -2.92 -17.30 10.38
C ILE A 127 -1.67 -18.17 10.57
N ALA A 128 -0.61 -17.65 11.20
CA ALA A 128 0.58 -18.44 11.54
C ALA A 128 0.23 -19.60 12.49
N ALA A 129 -0.61 -19.34 13.50
CA ALA A 129 -1.07 -20.36 14.44
C ALA A 129 -1.90 -21.47 13.76
N GLU A 130 -2.72 -21.14 12.75
CA GLU A 130 -3.42 -22.14 11.92
C GLU A 130 -2.45 -23.09 11.20
N GLN A 131 -1.24 -22.63 10.89
CA GLN A 131 -0.17 -23.41 10.26
C GLN A 131 0.76 -24.07 11.28
N GLY A 132 0.48 -23.95 12.58
CA GLY A 132 1.28 -24.53 13.66
C GLY A 132 2.56 -23.77 13.98
N ILE A 133 2.68 -22.51 13.55
CA ILE A 133 3.80 -21.62 13.89
C ILE A 133 3.36 -20.71 15.04
N GLU A 134 4.01 -20.83 16.19
CA GLU A 134 3.76 -19.95 17.33
C GLU A 134 4.57 -18.65 17.19
N THR A 135 3.91 -17.51 17.35
CA THR A 135 4.54 -16.18 17.34
C THR A 135 3.80 -15.25 18.30
N ASP A 136 4.51 -14.30 18.90
CA ASP A 136 3.94 -13.27 19.75
C ASP A 136 3.76 -11.94 19.01
N VAL A 137 2.83 -11.11 19.49
CA VAL A 137 2.68 -9.71 19.06
C VAL A 137 3.06 -8.80 20.22
N GLU A 138 4.13 -8.03 20.06
CA GLU A 138 4.69 -7.16 21.09
C GLU A 138 4.52 -5.68 20.73
N LEU A 139 4.07 -4.88 21.70
CA LEU A 139 4.11 -3.42 21.58
C LEU A 139 5.50 -2.91 21.96
N VAL A 140 6.09 -2.10 21.08
CA VAL A 140 7.42 -1.51 21.28
C VAL A 140 7.38 0.01 21.16
N GLU A 141 8.30 0.69 21.84
CA GLU A 141 8.39 2.16 21.82
C GLU A 141 8.47 2.67 20.37
N ASN A 142 7.61 3.62 20.02
CA ASN A 142 7.58 4.16 18.67
C ASN A 142 8.73 5.17 18.48
N PRO A 143 9.73 4.88 17.61
CA PRO A 143 10.82 5.82 17.35
C PRO A 143 10.35 7.06 16.58
N ARG A 144 9.12 7.03 16.04
CA ARG A 144 8.48 8.09 15.25
C ARG A 144 7.49 8.82 16.15
N GLY A 145 7.99 9.67 17.06
CA GLY A 145 7.18 10.34 18.09
C GLY A 145 6.00 11.23 17.61
N ASN A 146 5.87 11.53 16.30
CA ASN A 146 4.79 12.34 15.71
C ASN A 146 4.12 11.61 14.53
N GLU A 147 3.60 10.41 14.77
CA GLU A 147 2.85 9.68 13.76
C GLU A 147 1.35 10.00 13.81
N THR A 148 0.66 9.98 12.66
CA THR A 148 -0.79 10.19 12.61
C THR A 148 -1.50 9.04 13.32
N LEU A 149 -2.18 9.37 14.40
CA LEU A 149 -3.05 8.48 15.17
C LEU A 149 -4.50 8.79 14.77
N VAL A 150 -5.04 7.99 13.85
CA VAL A 150 -6.46 8.00 13.47
C VAL A 150 -7.01 6.60 13.65
N SER A 151 -8.29 6.49 14.00
CA SER A 151 -8.99 5.21 14.16
C SER A 151 -9.51 4.63 12.85
N GLU A 152 -9.63 5.47 11.82
CA GLU A 152 -10.10 5.10 10.48
C GLU A 152 -9.23 5.83 9.45
N PHE A 153 -8.98 5.18 8.32
CA PHE A 153 -8.20 5.70 7.21
C PHE A 153 -8.89 5.36 5.88
N ALA A 154 -10.19 5.63 5.78
CA ALA A 154 -10.93 5.46 4.54
C ALA A 154 -10.37 6.35 3.42
N VAL A 155 -10.21 5.79 2.22
CA VAL A 155 -9.75 6.50 1.02
C VAL A 155 -10.78 6.30 -0.09
N ASP A 156 -11.26 7.41 -0.66
CA ASP A 156 -12.21 7.36 -1.77
C ASP A 156 -11.47 7.08 -3.09
N THR A 157 -11.73 5.92 -3.68
CA THR A 157 -11.16 5.47 -4.96
C THR A 157 -12.15 5.57 -6.12
N SER A 158 -13.31 6.21 -5.91
CA SER A 158 -14.40 6.29 -6.89
C SER A 158 -13.95 6.88 -8.24
N LYS A 159 -13.02 7.85 -8.21
CA LYS A 159 -12.46 8.44 -9.42
C LYS A 159 -11.61 7.46 -10.22
N ALA A 160 -10.76 6.66 -9.56
CA ALA A 160 -9.97 5.63 -10.23
C ALA A 160 -10.87 4.56 -10.85
N LYS A 161 -11.95 4.18 -10.15
CA LYS A 161 -12.97 3.28 -10.69
C LYS A 161 -13.67 3.85 -11.93
N ALA A 162 -14.14 5.08 -11.85
CA ALA A 162 -14.94 5.71 -12.90
C ALA A 162 -14.11 6.03 -14.16
N GLU A 163 -12.87 6.51 -13.99
CA GLU A 163 -12.07 7.00 -15.11
C GLU A 163 -11.06 5.97 -15.65
N LEU A 164 -10.59 5.03 -14.81
CA LEU A 164 -9.60 4.02 -15.20
C LEU A 164 -10.18 2.61 -15.28
N GLY A 165 -11.43 2.39 -14.83
CA GLY A 165 -12.00 1.04 -14.71
C GLY A 165 -11.20 0.17 -13.73
N TRP A 166 -10.58 0.79 -12.73
CA TRP A 166 -9.70 0.11 -11.78
C TRP A 166 -10.39 -0.10 -10.43
N GLU A 167 -10.26 -1.32 -9.90
CA GLU A 167 -10.61 -1.68 -8.53
C GLU A 167 -9.55 -2.67 -7.99
N PRO A 168 -9.23 -2.62 -6.69
CA PRO A 168 -8.33 -3.59 -6.06
C PRO A 168 -9.00 -4.97 -6.01
N THR A 169 -8.19 -6.02 -6.10
CA THR A 169 -8.67 -7.41 -6.19
C THR A 169 -8.04 -8.35 -5.17
N HIS A 170 -7.08 -7.87 -4.37
CA HIS A 170 -6.42 -8.64 -3.33
C HIS A 170 -6.79 -8.08 -1.95
N THR A 171 -6.94 -8.97 -0.98
CA THR A 171 -7.12 -8.62 0.44
C THR A 171 -5.86 -8.88 1.26
N VAL A 172 -5.76 -8.22 2.42
CA VAL A 172 -4.64 -8.42 3.35
C VAL A 172 -4.64 -9.87 3.85
N GLU A 173 -5.80 -10.40 4.24
CA GLU A 173 -5.94 -11.76 4.77
C GLU A 173 -5.49 -12.82 3.75
N GLU A 174 -6.04 -12.79 2.52
CA GLU A 174 -5.67 -13.74 1.47
C GLU A 174 -4.17 -13.68 1.18
N THR A 175 -3.60 -12.47 1.10
CA THR A 175 -2.18 -12.31 0.80
C THR A 175 -1.28 -12.81 1.95
N VAL A 176 -1.64 -12.56 3.21
CA VAL A 176 -0.90 -13.10 4.36
C VAL A 176 -0.91 -14.63 4.34
N ARG A 177 -2.06 -15.22 4.03
CA ARG A 177 -2.21 -16.68 3.89
C ARG A 177 -1.30 -17.24 2.80
N GLU A 178 -1.33 -16.64 1.61
CA GLU A 178 -0.46 -17.01 0.49
C GLU A 178 1.03 -16.90 0.84
N LEU A 179 1.43 -15.82 1.51
CA LEU A 179 2.83 -15.58 1.88
C LEU A 179 3.35 -16.59 2.91
N LEU A 180 2.51 -16.98 3.88
CA LEU A 180 2.86 -17.98 4.89
C LEU A 180 2.91 -19.40 4.29
N GLU A 181 1.96 -19.74 3.41
CA GLU A 181 1.92 -21.03 2.72
C GLU A 181 3.16 -21.22 1.83
N LYS A 182 3.49 -20.24 0.97
CA LYS A 182 4.63 -20.30 0.04
C LYS A 182 6.00 -20.52 0.68
N ARG A 183 6.16 -20.12 1.95
CA ARG A 183 7.44 -20.17 2.66
C ARG A 183 7.54 -21.33 3.64
N SER A 184 6.44 -22.06 3.83
CA SER A 184 6.39 -23.29 4.61
C SER A 184 6.70 -24.54 3.76
N ASP A 185 6.62 -24.42 2.43
CA ASP A 185 7.04 -25.43 1.43
C ASP A 185 8.57 -25.37 1.15
#